data_AF-A0A257UAK8-F1
#
_entry.id   AF-A0A257UAK8-F1
#
_cell.length_a   1.000
_cell.length_b   1.000
_cell.length_c   1.000
_cell.angle_alpha   90.00
_cell.angle_beta   90.00
_cell.angle_gamma   90.00
#
_symmetry.space_group_name_H-M   'P 1'
#
loop_
_entity.id
_entity.type
_entity.pdbx_description
1 polymer ?
#
loop_
_entity_poly.entity_id
_entity_poly.type
_entity_poly.pdbx_seq_one_letter_code
_entity_poly.pdbx_strand_id
1 'polypeptide(L)'
;MKELRRRRGIHVNPWTHFPRLITSIDFLKRERPLRLFKETLPAEGESIYPRRYDILVLDEAHNCAPSGRGKYAIESDRTNAIRTLSPHFEHKLFLTATPHNGYPESFTALLELLDNQRFARGTPTGSAQFDKQLKTIMVRRLKSELEKNWDGTPRFAKRVVKPLEVAYPEKEKDIHAALREYTALRSKRASDNAERFATDFVLKTLKKRLFSSPAAFAITLGQHEKSLSTAKKQRAAKPSYGILQRQIDRVDEEYSVDDEAEEATNDAVDAASLLFQEPTDQERKLLKDMKSWAETAQARLDAKTKELIRWLHAHIKPGGNWSNERVIIFTEYRATQNWLLEILAAEQLTGGNRLLTMYGGMKSEDREDIKAAFQTSPDLSPVPAIPGEHALRSRWPTHGPPRARLGYTRTIR
;
A
#
# COMPACT_ATOMS: atom_id res chain seq x y z
N MET A 1 16.85 20.45 -5.80
CA MET A 1 16.99 20.47 -7.28
C MET A 1 16.85 21.86 -7.91
N LYS A 2 15.71 22.55 -7.77
CA LYS A 2 15.48 23.88 -8.36
C LYS A 2 16.53 24.92 -7.94
N GLU A 3 16.87 24.91 -6.64
CA GLU A 3 17.89 25.79 -6.09
C GLU A 3 19.31 25.46 -6.57
N LEU A 4 19.65 24.17 -6.69
CA LEU A 4 20.95 23.74 -7.23
C LEU A 4 21.14 24.23 -8.66
N ARG A 5 20.13 24.06 -9.51
CA ARG A 5 20.15 24.53 -10.90
C ARG A 5 20.22 26.05 -11.00
N ARG A 6 19.55 26.78 -10.10
CA ARG A 6 19.63 28.24 -10.03
C ARG A 6 21.04 28.72 -9.68
N ARG A 7 21.73 28.03 -8.77
CA ARG A 7 23.06 28.43 -8.27
C ARG A 7 24.22 28.00 -9.16
N ARG A 8 24.11 26.88 -9.88
CA ARG A 8 25.25 26.22 -10.55
C ARG A 8 25.02 25.92 -12.04
N GLY A 9 23.84 26.26 -12.58
CA GLY A 9 23.49 26.05 -13.98
C GLY A 9 22.55 24.86 -14.21
N ILE A 10 21.85 24.89 -15.35
CA ILE A 10 20.78 23.93 -15.70
C ILE A 10 21.32 22.50 -15.92
N HIS A 11 22.59 22.38 -16.31
CA HIS A 11 23.25 21.13 -16.69
C HIS A 11 23.93 20.37 -15.54
N VAL A 12 23.83 20.86 -14.30
CA VAL A 12 24.49 20.21 -13.17
C VAL A 12 23.82 18.87 -12.84
N ASN A 13 24.63 17.81 -12.81
CA ASN A 13 24.21 16.51 -12.32
C ASN A 13 24.10 16.55 -10.79
N PRO A 14 22.90 16.34 -10.21
CA PRO A 14 22.72 16.43 -8.76
C PRO A 14 23.41 15.33 -7.98
N TRP A 15 23.66 14.18 -8.61
CA TRP A 15 24.22 13.00 -7.96
C TRP A 15 25.72 13.13 -7.68
N THR A 16 26.40 14.09 -8.29
CA THR A 16 27.83 14.36 -8.05
C THR A 16 28.07 15.55 -7.13
N HIS A 17 27.01 16.24 -6.69
CA HIS A 17 27.16 17.55 -6.06
C HIS A 17 27.33 17.49 -4.53
N PHE A 18 26.68 16.53 -3.88
CA PHE A 18 26.70 16.42 -2.42
C PHE A 18 27.33 15.10 -1.99
N PRO A 19 28.11 15.08 -0.90
CA PRO A 19 28.71 13.85 -0.37
C PRO A 19 27.68 12.90 0.25
N ARG A 20 26.47 13.40 0.54
CA ARG A 20 25.35 12.63 1.09
C ARG A 20 24.09 12.97 0.32
N LEU A 21 23.42 11.94 -0.18
CA LEU A 21 22.27 12.08 -1.07
C LEU A 21 21.10 11.31 -0.46
N ILE A 22 19.96 11.99 -0.31
CA ILE A 22 18.71 11.39 0.13
C ILE A 22 17.71 11.56 -1.00
N THR A 23 17.13 10.46 -1.47
CA THR A 23 16.12 10.44 -2.53
C THR A 23 15.06 9.41 -2.20
N SER A 24 13.82 9.64 -2.64
CA SER A 24 12.83 8.58 -2.68
C SER A 24 13.11 7.63 -3.85
N ILE A 25 12.74 6.36 -3.70
CA ILE A 25 12.81 5.38 -4.79
C ILE A 25 11.88 5.79 -5.95
N ASP A 26 10.74 6.42 -5.65
CA ASP A 26 9.77 6.89 -6.65
C ASP A 26 10.30 8.04 -7.52
N PHE A 27 11.20 8.87 -6.98
CA PHE A 27 11.92 9.85 -7.78
C PHE A 27 13.06 9.18 -8.55
N LEU A 28 13.84 8.32 -7.89
CA LEU A 28 15.02 7.68 -8.47
C LEU A 28 14.69 6.79 -9.66
N LYS A 29 13.59 6.01 -9.59
CA LYS A 29 13.19 5.06 -10.63
C LYS A 29 12.74 5.73 -11.94
N ARG A 30 12.42 7.03 -11.91
CA ARG A 30 11.99 7.76 -13.11
C ARG A 30 13.14 7.84 -14.12
N GLU A 31 12.79 7.83 -15.40
CA GLU A 31 13.75 7.77 -16.51
C GLU A 31 14.87 8.81 -16.39
N ARG A 32 14.51 10.09 -16.23
CA ARG A 32 15.50 11.18 -16.18
C ARG A 32 16.40 11.11 -14.94
N PRO A 33 15.90 11.01 -13.70
CA PRO A 33 16.73 10.81 -12.51
C PRO A 33 17.65 9.59 -12.59
N LEU A 34 17.14 8.44 -13.03
CA LEU A 34 17.94 7.21 -13.17
C LEU A 34 19.03 7.37 -14.22
N ARG A 35 18.71 7.96 -15.38
CA ARG A 35 19.69 8.25 -16.43
C ARG A 35 20.82 9.15 -15.93
N LEU A 36 20.48 10.25 -15.25
CA LEU A 36 21.49 11.13 -14.65
C LEU A 36 22.35 10.40 -13.61
N PHE A 37 21.77 9.45 -12.86
CA PHE A 37 22.56 8.64 -11.92
C PHE A 37 23.52 7.75 -12.69
N LYS A 38 23.05 7.05 -13.73
CA LYS A 38 23.86 6.19 -14.58
C LYS A 38 25.05 6.91 -15.23
N GLU A 39 24.89 8.18 -15.62
CA GLU A 39 26.00 9.02 -16.13
C GLU A 39 27.16 9.20 -15.12
N THR A 40 26.92 8.91 -13.83
CA THR A 40 27.96 8.97 -12.80
C THR A 40 28.66 7.64 -12.56
N LEU A 41 28.14 6.56 -13.14
CA LEU A 41 28.65 5.21 -12.97
C LEU A 41 29.67 4.89 -14.08
N PRO A 42 30.65 4.01 -13.81
CA PRO A 42 31.54 3.50 -14.85
C PRO A 42 30.73 2.80 -15.94
N ALA A 43 31.18 2.92 -17.20
CA ALA A 43 30.55 2.23 -18.31
C ALA A 43 30.73 0.70 -18.19
N GLU A 44 29.95 -0.06 -18.95
CA GLU A 44 30.07 -1.52 -18.98
C GLU A 44 31.48 -1.92 -19.45
N GLY A 45 32.18 -2.70 -18.62
CA GLY A 45 33.57 -3.11 -18.87
C GLY A 45 34.64 -2.17 -18.30
N GLU A 46 34.29 -0.99 -17.79
CA GLU A 46 35.23 -0.11 -17.10
C GLU A 46 35.51 -0.56 -15.65
N SER A 47 36.68 -0.20 -15.15
CA SER A 47 37.04 -0.48 -13.75
C SER A 47 36.07 0.22 -12.81
N ILE A 48 35.50 -0.55 -11.88
CA ILE A 48 34.69 -0.02 -10.78
C ILE A 48 35.56 0.70 -9.74
N TYR A 49 36.88 0.50 -9.77
CA TYR A 49 37.83 1.13 -8.86
C TYR A 49 38.53 2.36 -9.46
N PRO A 50 38.65 3.47 -8.69
CA PRO A 50 38.07 3.68 -7.35
C PRO A 50 36.54 3.86 -7.41
N ARG A 51 35.82 3.26 -6.47
CA ARG A 51 34.35 3.38 -6.41
C ARG A 51 33.97 4.83 -6.14
N ARG A 52 33.01 5.34 -6.90
CA ARG A 52 32.45 6.68 -6.68
C ARG A 52 31.52 6.74 -5.47
N TYR A 53 30.88 5.63 -5.12
CA TYR A 53 29.90 5.56 -4.03
C TYR A 53 30.29 4.49 -3.02
N ASP A 54 30.35 4.88 -1.74
CA ASP A 54 30.78 3.98 -0.67
C ASP A 54 29.63 3.15 -0.11
N ILE A 55 28.53 3.80 0.29
CA ILE A 55 27.44 3.14 1.04
C ILE A 55 26.07 3.39 0.39
N LEU A 56 25.32 2.32 0.14
CA LEU A 56 23.90 2.35 -0.20
C LEU A 56 23.06 2.01 1.03
N VAL A 57 22.22 2.93 1.49
CA VAL A 57 21.21 2.66 2.51
C VAL A 57 19.84 2.61 1.83
N LEU A 58 19.19 1.44 1.87
CA LEU A 58 17.86 1.23 1.32
C LEU A 58 16.86 1.02 2.47
N ASP A 59 16.06 2.04 2.73
CA ASP A 59 14.96 1.97 3.69
C ASP A 59 13.73 1.33 3.07
N GLU A 60 12.94 0.61 3.89
CA GLU A 60 11.83 -0.24 3.48
C GLU A 60 12.18 -1.17 2.29
N ALA A 61 13.33 -1.84 2.40
CA ALA A 61 13.94 -2.60 1.30
C ALA A 61 13.03 -3.68 0.68
N HIS A 62 12.02 -4.14 1.43
CA HIS A 62 11.02 -5.09 0.93
C HIS A 62 10.23 -4.55 -0.28
N ASN A 63 10.15 -3.23 -0.46
CA ASN A 63 9.51 -2.59 -1.61
C ASN A 63 10.31 -2.70 -2.92
N CYS A 64 11.58 -3.09 -2.84
CA CYS A 64 12.43 -3.32 -4.02
C CYS A 64 12.61 -4.81 -4.33
N ALA A 65 12.07 -5.70 -3.48
CA ALA A 65 12.10 -7.13 -3.73
C ALA A 65 11.22 -7.47 -4.96
N PRO A 66 11.69 -8.32 -5.90
CA PRO A 66 10.87 -8.78 -7.00
C PRO A 66 9.60 -9.49 -6.50
N SER A 67 8.52 -9.37 -7.27
CA SER A 67 7.28 -10.11 -7.02
C SER A 67 7.52 -11.61 -7.22
N GLY A 68 7.21 -12.44 -6.22
CA GLY A 68 7.43 -13.89 -6.25
C GLY A 68 6.47 -14.68 -7.16
N ARG A 69 5.79 -14.04 -8.13
CA ARG A 69 4.80 -14.72 -8.99
C ARG A 69 5.45 -15.22 -10.29
N GLY A 70 5.79 -16.51 -10.29
CA GLY A 70 6.08 -17.30 -11.49
C GLY A 70 7.54 -17.28 -11.96
N LYS A 71 7.90 -18.24 -12.81
CA LYS A 71 9.25 -18.42 -13.39
C LYS A 71 9.75 -17.22 -14.23
N TYR A 72 8.88 -16.27 -14.54
CA TYR A 72 9.15 -15.11 -15.39
C TYR A 72 8.57 -13.81 -14.79
N ALA A 73 8.63 -13.64 -13.47
CA ALA A 73 8.21 -12.40 -12.84
C ALA A 73 8.98 -11.21 -13.44
N ILE A 74 8.25 -10.28 -14.04
CA ILE A 74 8.83 -9.05 -14.57
C ILE A 74 9.26 -8.21 -13.36
N GLU A 75 10.53 -7.82 -13.34
CA GLU A 75 11.05 -6.98 -12.26
C GLU A 75 10.39 -5.60 -12.29
N SER A 76 9.95 -5.13 -11.12
CA SER A 76 9.42 -3.77 -10.97
C SER A 76 10.48 -2.72 -11.31
N ASP A 77 10.06 -1.52 -11.66
CA ASP A 77 10.99 -0.41 -11.90
C ASP A 77 11.85 -0.09 -10.66
N ARG A 78 11.31 -0.32 -9.45
CA ARG A 78 12.06 -0.19 -8.18
C ARG A 78 13.18 -1.21 -8.11
N THR A 79 12.85 -2.47 -8.38
CA THR A 79 13.81 -3.59 -8.43
C THR A 79 14.89 -3.33 -9.47
N ASN A 80 14.50 -2.94 -10.69
CA ASN A 80 15.42 -2.64 -11.79
C ASN A 80 16.38 -1.50 -11.44
N ALA A 81 15.87 -0.43 -10.82
CA ALA A 81 16.70 0.68 -10.36
C ALA A 81 17.73 0.20 -9.32
N ILE A 82 17.31 -0.51 -8.26
CA ILE A 82 18.25 -0.99 -7.24
C ILE A 82 19.23 -2.02 -7.80
N ARG A 83 18.81 -2.91 -8.69
CA ARG A 83 19.68 -3.89 -9.36
C ARG A 83 20.75 -3.22 -10.20
N THR A 84 20.39 -2.14 -10.90
CA THR A 84 21.34 -1.34 -11.68
C THR A 84 22.37 -0.69 -10.76
N LEU A 85 21.93 -0.12 -9.63
CA LEU A 85 22.77 0.75 -8.81
C LEU A 85 23.61 -0.02 -7.79
N SER A 86 23.05 -1.05 -7.15
CA SER A 86 23.65 -1.82 -6.06
C SER A 86 25.09 -2.30 -6.33
N PRO A 87 25.46 -2.82 -7.52
CA PRO A 87 26.82 -3.28 -7.80
C PRO A 87 27.91 -2.21 -7.68
N HIS A 88 27.54 -0.93 -7.77
CA HIS A 88 28.48 0.19 -7.76
C HIS A 88 28.79 0.72 -6.36
N PHE A 89 28.19 0.15 -5.31
CA PHE A 89 28.45 0.51 -3.91
C PHE A 89 29.30 -0.57 -3.22
N GLU A 90 30.25 -0.14 -2.39
CA GLU A 90 31.09 -1.05 -1.59
C GLU A 90 30.28 -1.69 -0.45
N HIS A 91 29.53 -0.87 0.28
CA HIS A 91 28.73 -1.28 1.41
C HIS A 91 27.25 -1.06 1.15
N LYS A 92 26.42 -1.96 1.67
CA LYS A 92 24.96 -1.93 1.48
C LYS A 92 24.28 -2.23 2.81
N LEU A 93 23.28 -1.42 3.15
CA LEU A 93 22.48 -1.58 4.35
C LEU A 93 21.01 -1.55 3.95
N PHE A 94 20.36 -2.71 4.01
CA PHE A 94 18.92 -2.83 3.75
C PHE A 94 18.17 -2.82 5.07
N LEU A 95 17.27 -1.86 5.23
CA LEU A 95 16.45 -1.67 6.41
C LEU A 95 15.01 -2.05 6.08
N THR A 96 14.41 -2.92 6.88
CA THR A 96 13.00 -3.31 6.73
C THR A 96 12.49 -3.98 8.00
N ALA A 97 11.29 -3.61 8.43
CA ALA A 97 10.61 -4.30 9.52
C ALA A 97 9.97 -5.64 9.06
N THR A 98 9.74 -5.78 7.76
CA THR A 98 9.03 -6.90 7.14
C THR A 98 9.81 -7.38 5.91
N PRO A 99 10.87 -8.19 6.09
CA PRO A 99 11.78 -8.56 4.99
C PRO A 99 11.16 -9.47 3.93
N HIS A 100 9.99 -10.05 4.20
CA HIS A 100 9.27 -10.87 3.24
C HIS A 100 7.76 -10.56 3.26
N ASN A 101 7.15 -10.70 2.09
CA ASN A 101 5.70 -10.60 1.85
C ASN A 101 4.98 -11.95 1.98
N GLY A 102 5.70 -12.99 2.40
CA GLY A 102 5.19 -14.37 2.53
C GLY A 102 5.65 -15.31 1.41
N TYR A 103 6.37 -14.80 0.40
CA TYR A 103 6.96 -15.59 -0.68
C TYR A 103 8.48 -15.78 -0.46
N PRO A 104 8.99 -17.01 -0.36
CA PRO A 104 10.43 -17.29 -0.25
C PRO A 104 11.27 -16.71 -1.39
N GLU A 105 10.71 -16.65 -2.60
CA GLU A 105 11.35 -16.12 -3.80
C GLU A 105 11.64 -14.63 -3.65
N SER A 106 10.66 -13.85 -3.15
CA SER A 106 10.86 -12.42 -2.88
C SER A 106 11.93 -12.19 -1.82
N PHE A 107 11.99 -13.04 -0.78
CA PHE A 107 12.99 -12.91 0.26
C PHE A 107 14.40 -13.23 -0.24
N THR A 108 14.58 -14.36 -0.93
CA THR A 108 15.89 -14.76 -1.50
C THR A 108 16.39 -13.77 -2.55
N ALA A 109 15.48 -13.20 -3.35
CA ALA A 109 15.84 -12.16 -4.30
C ALA A 109 16.22 -10.83 -3.63
N LEU A 110 15.61 -10.48 -2.50
CA LEU A 110 16.05 -9.32 -1.72
C LEU A 110 17.46 -9.53 -1.15
N LEU A 111 17.76 -10.73 -0.67
CA LEU A 111 19.10 -11.09 -0.19
C LEU A 111 20.13 -11.11 -1.32
N GLU A 112 19.76 -11.55 -2.52
CA GLU A 112 20.60 -11.49 -3.71
C GLU A 112 20.90 -10.04 -4.14
N LEU A 113 19.92 -9.13 -4.06
CA LEU A 113 20.15 -7.69 -4.29
C LEU A 113 21.15 -7.08 -3.29
N LEU A 114 21.16 -7.58 -2.06
CA LEU A 114 22.09 -7.17 -1.00
C LEU A 114 23.49 -7.77 -1.25
N ASP A 115 23.58 -9.09 -1.36
CA ASP A 115 24.82 -9.85 -1.52
C ASP A 115 24.61 -11.02 -2.49
N ASN A 116 24.93 -10.78 -3.77
CA ASN A 116 24.83 -11.76 -4.85
C ASN A 116 25.96 -12.80 -4.85
N GLN A 117 26.94 -12.69 -3.96
CA GLN A 117 27.99 -13.72 -3.79
C GLN A 117 27.54 -14.80 -2.82
N ARG A 118 26.76 -14.42 -1.79
CA ARG A 118 26.23 -15.36 -0.79
C ARG A 118 24.88 -15.94 -1.17
N PHE A 119 24.02 -15.16 -1.80
CA PHE A 119 22.64 -15.52 -2.05
C PHE A 119 22.31 -15.49 -3.54
N ALA A 120 21.49 -16.46 -3.95
CA ALA A 120 20.91 -16.51 -5.29
C ALA A 120 19.39 -16.57 -5.17
N ARG A 121 18.72 -16.16 -6.25
CA ARG A 121 17.26 -16.23 -6.35
C ARG A 121 16.81 -17.69 -6.33
N GLY A 122 15.77 -17.98 -5.54
CA GLY A 122 15.17 -19.31 -5.48
C GLY A 122 15.99 -20.35 -4.72
N THR A 123 17.08 -19.95 -4.04
CA THR A 123 17.79 -20.85 -3.12
C THR A 123 16.83 -21.34 -2.03
N PRO A 124 16.78 -22.67 -1.74
CA PRO A 124 15.91 -23.20 -0.70
C PRO A 124 16.18 -22.56 0.66
N THR A 125 15.16 -21.92 1.23
CA THR A 125 15.24 -21.32 2.57
C THR A 125 15.14 -22.41 3.65
N GLY A 126 15.75 -22.17 4.81
CA GLY A 126 15.65 -23.07 5.98
C GLY A 126 16.64 -24.24 6.00
N SER A 127 17.59 -24.28 5.07
CA SER A 127 18.75 -25.17 5.19
C SER A 127 19.75 -24.61 6.22
N ALA A 128 20.48 -25.49 6.90
CA ALA A 128 21.48 -25.07 7.89
C ALA A 128 22.56 -24.14 7.30
N GLN A 129 22.92 -24.34 6.03
CA GLN A 129 23.87 -23.49 5.31
C GLN A 129 23.28 -22.09 5.06
N PHE A 130 22.04 -22.03 4.56
CA PHE A 130 21.34 -20.77 4.32
C PHE A 130 21.20 -19.96 5.61
N ASP A 131 20.78 -20.61 6.71
CA ASP A 131 20.59 -19.95 8.00
C ASP A 131 21.92 -19.45 8.59
N LYS A 132 23.01 -20.19 8.39
CA LYS A 132 24.35 -19.76 8.79
C LYS A 132 24.77 -18.50 8.03
N GLN A 133 24.58 -18.47 6.71
CA GLN A 133 24.85 -17.28 5.90
C GLN A 133 23.95 -16.11 6.31
N LEU A 134 22.65 -16.33 6.48
CA LEU A 134 21.71 -15.30 6.87
C LEU A 134 22.08 -14.66 8.22
N LYS A 135 22.49 -15.46 9.22
CA LYS A 135 22.93 -14.95 10.53
C LYS A 135 24.16 -14.04 10.45
N THR A 136 25.00 -14.16 9.41
CA THR A 136 26.17 -13.28 9.23
C THR A 136 25.81 -11.88 8.75
N ILE A 137 24.64 -11.69 8.13
CA ILE A 137 24.26 -10.42 7.50
C ILE A 137 22.98 -9.80 8.09
N MET A 138 22.11 -10.60 8.72
CA MET A 138 20.81 -10.15 9.18
C MET A 138 20.84 -9.92 10.70
N VAL A 139 20.56 -8.68 11.10
CA VAL A 139 20.31 -8.31 12.50
C VAL A 139 18.82 -8.10 12.70
N ARG A 140 18.19 -8.95 13.53
CA ARG A 140 16.78 -8.85 13.88
C ARG A 140 16.64 -8.91 15.40
N ARG A 141 15.89 -7.96 15.96
CA ARG A 141 15.55 -7.90 17.39
C ARG A 141 14.06 -7.71 17.59
N LEU A 142 13.49 -8.37 18.59
CA LEU A 142 12.09 -8.22 19.00
C LEU A 142 11.97 -7.20 20.13
N LYS A 143 10.84 -6.50 20.22
CA LYS A 143 10.58 -5.54 21.31
C LYS A 143 10.62 -6.20 22.70
N SER A 144 10.30 -7.49 22.79
CA SER A 144 10.36 -8.29 24.01
C SER A 144 11.78 -8.67 24.44
N GLU A 145 12.75 -8.60 23.53
CA GLU A 145 14.18 -8.89 23.81
C GLU A 145 14.92 -7.66 24.31
N LEU A 146 14.31 -6.47 24.21
CA LEU A 146 14.91 -5.23 24.68
C LEU A 146 14.79 -5.13 26.19
N GLU A 147 15.83 -4.60 26.83
CA GLU A 147 15.86 -4.40 28.26
C GLU A 147 14.69 -3.55 28.73
N LYS A 148 14.17 -3.94 29.90
CA LYS A 148 13.18 -3.18 30.63
C LYS A 148 13.72 -1.80 30.98
N ASN A 149 12.82 -0.91 31.37
CA ASN A 149 13.23 0.36 31.93
C ASN A 149 14.00 0.14 33.24
N TRP A 150 14.71 1.16 33.71
CA TRP A 150 15.52 1.11 34.93
C TRP A 150 14.69 0.74 36.18
N ASP A 151 13.38 1.03 36.17
CA ASP A 151 12.41 0.72 37.22
C ASP A 151 11.80 -0.69 37.12
N GLY A 152 12.27 -1.51 36.17
CA GLY A 152 11.78 -2.87 35.93
C GLY A 152 10.48 -2.94 35.14
N THR A 153 9.92 -1.82 34.67
CA THR A 153 8.71 -1.81 33.84
C THR A 153 9.05 -2.16 32.38
N PRO A 154 8.13 -2.83 31.63
CA PRO A 154 8.34 -3.08 30.21
C PRO A 154 8.53 -1.77 29.44
N ARG A 155 9.56 -1.72 28.60
CA ARG A 155 9.84 -0.56 27.73
C ARG A 155 8.70 -0.27 26.74
N PHE A 156 7.93 -1.29 26.37
CA PHE A 156 6.82 -1.18 25.42
C PHE A 156 5.53 -1.75 26.02
N ALA A 157 4.41 -1.11 25.71
CA ALA A 157 3.09 -1.60 26.09
C ALA A 157 2.77 -2.97 25.45
N LYS A 158 2.02 -3.81 26.17
CA LYS A 158 1.56 -5.11 25.66
C LYS A 158 0.53 -4.89 24.56
N ARG A 159 0.81 -5.43 23.37
CA ARG A 159 -0.15 -5.45 22.26
C ARG A 159 -1.27 -6.47 22.55
N VAL A 160 -2.52 -6.01 22.51
CA VAL A 160 -3.72 -6.85 22.61
C VAL A 160 -4.50 -6.72 21.32
N VAL A 161 -4.80 -7.85 20.67
CA VAL A 161 -5.59 -7.89 19.43
C VAL A 161 -6.99 -8.39 19.78
N LYS A 162 -8.01 -7.59 19.48
CA LYS A 162 -9.42 -7.95 19.66
C LYS A 162 -10.15 -7.77 18.34
N PRO A 163 -10.83 -8.80 17.82
CA PRO A 163 -11.70 -8.63 16.66
C PRO A 163 -12.93 -7.80 17.04
N LEU A 164 -13.44 -7.02 16.07
CA LEU A 164 -14.76 -6.40 16.13
C LEU A 164 -15.67 -7.20 15.19
N GLU A 165 -16.51 -8.04 15.78
CA GLU A 165 -17.42 -8.91 15.03
C GLU A 165 -18.56 -8.10 14.41
N VAL A 166 -18.86 -8.35 13.14
CA VAL A 166 -19.90 -7.63 12.39
C VAL A 166 -20.96 -8.62 11.90
N ALA A 167 -22.20 -8.43 12.33
CA ALA A 167 -23.34 -9.19 11.84
C ALA A 167 -23.91 -8.52 10.57
N TYR A 168 -23.69 -9.15 9.41
CA TYR A 168 -24.17 -8.63 8.13
C TYR A 168 -25.69 -8.87 7.97
N PRO A 169 -26.50 -7.83 7.68
CA PRO A 169 -27.91 -8.00 7.38
C PRO A 169 -28.11 -8.67 6.01
N GLU A 170 -29.27 -9.32 5.81
CA GLU A 170 -29.56 -10.04 4.55
C GLU A 170 -29.38 -9.17 3.30
N LYS A 171 -29.82 -7.91 3.34
CA LYS A 171 -29.63 -6.96 2.22
C LYS A 171 -28.16 -6.73 1.84
N GLU A 172 -27.23 -6.83 2.79
CA GLU A 172 -25.79 -6.74 2.49
C GLU A 172 -25.26 -8.10 2.02
N LYS A 173 -25.80 -9.23 2.48
CA LYS A 173 -25.46 -10.54 1.94
C LYS A 173 -25.90 -10.71 0.49
N ASP A 174 -27.05 -10.14 0.13
CA ASP A 174 -27.59 -10.17 -1.23
C ASP A 174 -26.63 -9.54 -2.24
N ILE A 175 -26.00 -8.41 -1.89
CA ILE A 175 -25.01 -7.78 -2.79
C ILE A 175 -23.75 -8.63 -2.96
N HIS A 176 -23.30 -9.30 -1.89
CA HIS A 176 -22.19 -10.25 -1.98
C HIS A 176 -22.54 -11.45 -2.87
N ALA A 177 -23.79 -11.92 -2.82
CA ALA A 177 -24.29 -12.98 -3.69
C ALA A 177 -24.37 -12.51 -5.15
N ALA A 178 -24.88 -11.30 -5.42
CA ALA A 178 -24.94 -10.72 -6.75
C ALA A 178 -23.55 -10.55 -7.37
N LEU A 179 -22.56 -10.06 -6.61
CA LEU A 179 -21.18 -9.96 -7.09
C LEU A 179 -20.57 -11.34 -7.37
N ARG A 180 -20.89 -12.34 -6.54
CA ARG A 180 -20.44 -13.73 -6.75
C ARG A 180 -21.06 -14.34 -8.01
N GLU A 181 -22.33 -14.11 -8.25
CA GLU A 181 -23.02 -14.54 -9.47
C GLU A 181 -22.41 -13.88 -10.70
N TYR A 182 -22.23 -12.56 -10.66
CA TYR A 182 -21.56 -11.81 -11.73
C TYR A 182 -20.16 -12.36 -12.02
N THR A 183 -19.39 -12.63 -10.96
CA THR A 183 -18.06 -13.26 -11.04
C THR A 183 -18.13 -14.60 -11.76
N ALA A 184 -19.06 -15.48 -11.35
CA ALA A 184 -19.20 -16.80 -11.93
C ALA A 184 -19.60 -16.76 -13.41
N LEU A 185 -20.50 -15.85 -13.81
CA LEU A 185 -20.90 -15.68 -15.21
C LEU A 185 -19.72 -15.22 -16.08
N ARG A 186 -18.96 -14.23 -15.59
CA ARG A 186 -17.78 -13.71 -16.30
C ARG A 186 -16.68 -14.76 -16.44
N SER A 187 -16.32 -15.45 -15.35
CA SER A 187 -15.27 -16.46 -15.38
C SER A 187 -15.60 -17.64 -16.31
N LYS A 188 -16.87 -18.06 -16.40
CA LYS A 188 -17.30 -19.11 -17.34
C LYS A 188 -17.16 -18.73 -18.81
N ARG A 189 -17.25 -17.44 -19.12
CA ARG A 189 -17.21 -16.92 -20.49
C ARG A 189 -15.80 -16.54 -20.95
N ALA A 190 -14.84 -16.48 -20.04
CA ALA A 190 -13.47 -16.10 -20.36
C ALA A 190 -12.84 -17.14 -21.31
N SER A 191 -12.56 -16.68 -22.53
CA SER A 191 -12.22 -17.53 -23.68
C SER A 191 -10.75 -17.88 -23.76
N ASP A 192 -9.86 -17.01 -23.27
CA ASP A 192 -8.41 -17.21 -23.27
C ASP A 192 -7.76 -16.89 -21.91
N ASN A 193 -6.46 -17.15 -21.79
CA ASN A 193 -5.72 -16.90 -20.55
C ASN A 193 -5.61 -15.41 -20.18
N ALA A 194 -5.59 -14.50 -21.16
CA ALA A 194 -5.50 -13.07 -20.91
C ALA A 194 -6.85 -12.52 -20.41
N GLU A 195 -7.95 -12.94 -21.02
CA GLU A 195 -9.31 -12.62 -20.58
C GLU A 195 -9.59 -13.21 -19.19
N ARG A 196 -9.15 -14.45 -18.91
CA ARG A 196 -9.25 -15.04 -17.56
C ARG A 196 -8.50 -14.23 -16.53
N PHE A 197 -7.24 -13.88 -16.82
CA PHE A 197 -6.42 -13.10 -15.92
C PHE A 197 -6.99 -11.69 -15.67
N ALA A 198 -7.47 -11.02 -16.71
CA ALA A 198 -8.19 -9.74 -16.61
C ALA A 198 -9.46 -9.88 -15.76
N THR A 199 -10.22 -10.94 -15.98
CA THR A 199 -11.48 -11.22 -15.28
C THR A 199 -11.22 -11.41 -13.79
N ASP A 200 -10.27 -12.26 -13.44
CA ASP A 200 -9.89 -12.51 -12.04
C ASP A 200 -9.40 -11.24 -11.34
N PHE A 201 -8.62 -10.41 -12.03
CA PHE A 201 -8.15 -9.14 -11.50
C PHE A 201 -9.32 -8.19 -11.18
N VAL A 202 -10.18 -7.88 -12.16
CA VAL A 202 -11.28 -6.92 -11.98
C VAL A 202 -12.25 -7.40 -10.91
N LEU A 203 -12.61 -8.68 -10.92
CA LEU A 203 -13.55 -9.26 -9.95
C LEU A 203 -12.97 -9.25 -8.54
N LYS A 204 -11.66 -9.52 -8.39
CA LYS A 204 -10.97 -9.39 -7.10
C LYS A 204 -10.94 -7.94 -6.63
N THR A 205 -10.69 -6.98 -7.53
CA THR A 205 -10.70 -5.54 -7.20
C THR A 205 -12.08 -5.09 -6.74
N LEU A 206 -13.14 -5.43 -7.48
CA LEU A 206 -14.53 -5.15 -7.09
C LEU A 206 -14.87 -5.76 -5.73
N LYS A 207 -14.47 -7.03 -5.49
CA LYS A 207 -14.69 -7.71 -4.21
C LYS A 207 -14.00 -6.98 -3.07
N LYS A 208 -12.71 -6.62 -3.21
CA LYS A 208 -11.97 -5.87 -2.18
C LYS A 208 -12.64 -4.52 -1.87
N ARG A 209 -13.08 -3.80 -2.91
CA ARG A 209 -13.73 -2.49 -2.79
C ARG A 209 -15.08 -2.61 -2.05
N LEU A 210 -15.86 -3.65 -2.37
CA LEU A 210 -17.10 -3.99 -1.64
C LEU A 210 -16.87 -4.25 -0.15
N PHE A 211 -15.83 -5.01 0.22
CA PHE A 211 -15.49 -5.26 1.63
C PHE A 211 -14.90 -4.03 2.36
N SER A 212 -14.43 -3.04 1.61
CA SER A 212 -13.88 -1.82 2.20
C SER A 212 -15.00 -0.88 2.62
N SER A 213 -15.81 -0.40 1.66
CA SER A 213 -16.99 0.44 1.88
C SER A 213 -17.89 0.51 0.64
N PRO A 214 -19.19 0.85 0.80
CA PRO A 214 -20.08 1.17 -0.32
C PRO A 214 -19.54 2.30 -1.22
N ALA A 215 -18.85 3.28 -0.64
CA ALA A 215 -18.21 4.39 -1.37
C ALA A 215 -17.15 3.91 -2.35
N ALA A 216 -16.18 3.13 -1.86
CA ALA A 216 -15.12 2.56 -2.70
C ALA A 216 -15.69 1.60 -3.75
N PHE A 217 -16.72 0.82 -3.40
CA PHE A 217 -17.36 -0.09 -4.33
C PHE A 217 -18.04 0.63 -5.50
N ALA A 218 -18.84 1.66 -5.25
CA ALA A 218 -19.55 2.34 -6.34
C ALA A 218 -18.59 3.04 -7.31
N ILE A 219 -17.50 3.62 -6.82
CA ILE A 219 -16.48 4.26 -7.68
C ILE A 219 -15.88 3.22 -8.62
N THR A 220 -15.38 2.10 -8.09
CA THR A 220 -14.78 1.04 -8.93
C THR A 220 -15.80 0.36 -9.84
N LEU A 221 -17.02 0.14 -9.37
CA LEU A 221 -18.10 -0.44 -10.17
C LEU A 221 -18.50 0.49 -11.32
N GLY A 222 -18.60 1.79 -11.06
CA GLY A 222 -18.90 2.81 -12.06
C GLY A 222 -17.79 2.92 -13.11
N GLN A 223 -16.52 2.85 -12.68
CA GLN A 223 -15.38 2.78 -13.61
C GLN A 223 -15.50 1.53 -14.48
N HIS A 224 -15.64 0.34 -13.89
CA HIS A 224 -15.80 -0.92 -14.63
C HIS A 224 -16.95 -0.89 -15.64
N GLU A 225 -18.12 -0.37 -15.25
CA GLU A 225 -19.27 -0.21 -16.16
C GLU A 225 -18.93 0.71 -17.36
N LYS A 226 -18.26 1.84 -17.09
CA LYS A 226 -17.79 2.77 -18.11
C LYS A 226 -16.75 2.14 -19.03
N SER A 227 -15.79 1.39 -18.49
CA SER A 227 -14.74 0.70 -19.25
C SER A 227 -15.34 -0.35 -20.17
N LEU A 228 -16.34 -1.12 -19.71
CA LEU A 228 -17.09 -2.07 -20.54
C LEU A 228 -17.82 -1.40 -21.70
N SER A 229 -18.41 -0.24 -21.47
CA SER A 229 -19.09 0.52 -22.54
C SER A 229 -18.11 1.10 -23.57
N THR A 230 -16.91 1.48 -23.13
CA THR A 230 -15.84 2.03 -23.98
C THR A 230 -15.15 0.94 -24.79
N ALA A 231 -14.91 -0.22 -24.19
CA ALA A 231 -14.33 -1.40 -24.86
C ALA A 231 -15.13 -1.83 -26.09
N LYS A 232 -16.46 -1.69 -26.04
CA LYS A 232 -17.34 -1.91 -27.20
C LYS A 232 -16.94 -1.07 -28.43
N LYS A 233 -16.45 0.15 -28.21
CA LYS A 233 -16.05 1.10 -29.26
C LYS A 233 -14.61 0.87 -29.76
N GLN A 234 -13.75 0.21 -28.99
CA GLN A 234 -12.30 0.09 -29.23
C GLN A 234 -11.83 -1.35 -29.51
N ARG A 235 -12.59 -2.14 -30.28
CA ARG A 235 -12.32 -3.57 -30.53
C ARG A 235 -10.95 -3.89 -31.15
N ALA A 236 -10.25 -2.91 -31.74
CA ALA A 236 -9.00 -3.13 -32.48
C ALA A 236 -7.71 -3.08 -31.64
N ALA A 237 -7.75 -2.66 -30.37
CA ALA A 237 -6.56 -2.44 -29.54
C ALA A 237 -6.56 -3.26 -28.25
N LYS A 238 -6.60 -4.60 -28.37
CA LYS A 238 -6.51 -5.48 -27.20
C LYS A 238 -5.07 -5.49 -26.64
N PRO A 239 -4.87 -5.23 -25.33
CA PRO A 239 -3.54 -5.32 -24.74
C PRO A 239 -3.05 -6.77 -24.75
N SER A 240 -1.74 -6.96 -24.96
CA SER A 240 -1.14 -8.28 -24.78
C SER A 240 -1.11 -8.68 -23.30
N TYR A 241 -1.01 -9.98 -23.01
CA TYR A 241 -0.91 -10.50 -21.64
C TYR A 241 0.20 -9.80 -20.83
N GLY A 242 1.37 -9.59 -21.44
CA GLY A 242 2.50 -8.94 -20.77
C GLY A 242 2.26 -7.47 -20.42
N ILE A 243 1.51 -6.74 -21.26
CA ILE A 243 1.13 -5.35 -20.97
C ILE A 243 0.13 -5.32 -19.82
N LEU A 244 -0.88 -6.20 -19.85
CA LEU A 244 -1.87 -6.30 -18.78
C LEU A 244 -1.22 -6.70 -17.44
N GLN A 245 -0.31 -7.67 -17.45
CA GLN A 245 0.44 -8.09 -16.27
C GLN A 245 1.19 -6.90 -15.65
N ARG A 246 1.88 -6.09 -16.46
CA ARG A 246 2.57 -4.88 -15.96
C ARG A 246 1.61 -3.88 -15.33
N GLN A 247 0.44 -3.64 -15.93
CA GLN A 247 -0.55 -2.73 -15.36
C GLN A 247 -1.10 -3.25 -14.03
N ILE A 248 -1.35 -4.55 -13.92
CA ILE A 248 -1.81 -5.17 -12.66
C ILE A 248 -0.71 -5.16 -11.59
N ASP A 249 0.54 -5.43 -11.98
CA ASP A 249 1.67 -5.39 -11.05
C ASP A 249 1.87 -3.97 -10.47
N ARG A 250 1.61 -2.92 -11.26
CA ARG A 250 1.59 -1.53 -10.77
C ARG A 250 0.59 -1.36 -9.62
N VAL A 251 -0.59 -1.97 -9.68
CA VAL A 251 -1.61 -1.87 -8.61
C VAL A 251 -1.14 -2.45 -7.27
N ASP A 252 -0.30 -3.48 -7.31
CA ASP A 252 0.27 -4.10 -6.11
C ASP A 252 1.52 -3.33 -5.59
N GLU A 253 1.98 -2.24 -6.25
CA GLU A 253 3.07 -1.37 -5.76
C GLU A 253 2.63 -0.52 -4.55
N GLU A 254 3.55 -0.28 -3.61
CA GLU A 254 3.27 0.60 -2.46
C GLU A 254 3.54 2.07 -2.84
N TYR A 255 2.49 2.84 -3.16
CA TYR A 255 2.59 4.25 -3.53
C TYR A 255 2.73 5.19 -2.32
N SER A 256 3.42 6.31 -2.53
CA SER A 256 3.54 7.38 -1.52
C SER A 256 2.46 8.46 -1.65
N VAL A 257 1.72 8.45 -2.77
CA VAL A 257 0.64 9.37 -3.13
C VAL A 257 -0.59 8.55 -3.50
N ASP A 258 -1.73 8.81 -2.87
CA ASP A 258 -2.92 7.96 -3.02
C ASP A 258 -3.56 8.10 -4.40
N ASP A 259 -3.50 9.31 -4.98
CA ASP A 259 -3.99 9.56 -6.34
C ASP A 259 -3.24 8.71 -7.38
N GLU A 260 -1.92 8.49 -7.19
CA GLU A 260 -1.14 7.61 -8.08
C GLU A 260 -1.56 6.14 -7.95
N ALA A 261 -1.95 5.69 -6.75
CA ALA A 261 -2.44 4.33 -6.52
C ALA A 261 -3.84 4.09 -7.13
N GLU A 262 -4.72 5.08 -6.99
CA GLU A 262 -6.05 5.05 -7.61
C GLU A 262 -5.95 5.12 -9.14
N GLU A 263 -5.06 5.97 -9.69
CA GLU A 263 -4.78 6.04 -11.12
C GLU A 263 -4.28 4.70 -11.66
N ALA A 264 -3.29 4.07 -11.01
CA ALA A 264 -2.80 2.74 -11.40
C ALA A 264 -3.91 1.68 -11.39
N THR A 265 -4.80 1.74 -10.40
CA THR A 265 -5.97 0.83 -10.32
C THR A 265 -6.92 1.06 -11.50
N ASN A 266 -7.23 2.31 -11.81
CA ASN A 266 -8.14 2.67 -12.91
C ASN A 266 -7.56 2.28 -14.27
N ASP A 267 -6.28 2.57 -14.51
CA ASP A 267 -5.54 2.16 -15.72
C ASP A 267 -5.62 0.64 -15.93
N ALA A 268 -5.40 -0.13 -14.85
CA ALA A 268 -5.45 -1.59 -14.91
C ALA A 268 -6.86 -2.12 -15.16
N VAL A 269 -7.89 -1.51 -14.56
CA VAL A 269 -9.30 -1.86 -14.81
C VAL A 269 -9.69 -1.54 -16.25
N ASP A 270 -9.26 -0.41 -16.79
CA ASP A 270 -9.51 -0.01 -18.17
C ASP A 270 -8.84 -0.98 -19.16
N ALA A 271 -7.55 -1.27 -18.95
CA ALA A 271 -6.81 -2.23 -19.76
C ALA A 271 -7.43 -3.63 -19.71
N ALA A 272 -7.81 -4.11 -18.52
CA ALA A 272 -8.49 -5.39 -18.35
C ALA A 272 -9.83 -5.43 -19.09
N SER A 273 -10.58 -4.33 -19.05
CA SER A 273 -11.92 -4.26 -19.66
C SER A 273 -11.91 -4.34 -21.18
N LEU A 274 -10.81 -3.95 -21.84
CA LEU A 274 -10.65 -4.09 -23.30
C LEU A 274 -10.62 -5.55 -23.77
N LEU A 275 -10.31 -6.49 -22.87
CA LEU A 275 -10.30 -7.93 -23.16
C LEU A 275 -11.65 -8.59 -22.97
N PHE A 276 -12.59 -7.94 -22.27
CA PHE A 276 -13.88 -8.53 -21.95
C PHE A 276 -14.82 -8.57 -23.15
N GLN A 277 -15.55 -9.68 -23.25
CA GLN A 277 -16.74 -9.75 -24.08
C GLN A 277 -17.86 -8.83 -23.57
N GLU A 278 -18.77 -8.48 -24.50
CA GLU A 278 -19.95 -7.69 -24.15
C GLU A 278 -20.76 -8.40 -23.04
N PRO A 279 -21.22 -7.64 -22.03
CA PRO A 279 -22.04 -8.19 -20.97
C PRO A 279 -23.37 -8.73 -21.51
N THR A 280 -23.80 -9.90 -21.02
CA THR A 280 -25.16 -10.43 -21.25
C THR A 280 -26.21 -9.58 -20.53
N ASP A 281 -27.49 -9.75 -20.87
CA ASP A 281 -28.57 -9.03 -20.17
C ASP A 281 -28.63 -9.35 -18.68
N GLN A 282 -28.33 -10.60 -18.30
CA GLN A 282 -28.21 -11.00 -16.88
C GLN A 282 -27.04 -10.28 -16.19
N GLU A 283 -25.87 -10.21 -16.83
CA GLU A 283 -24.72 -9.48 -16.30
C GLU A 283 -24.98 -7.98 -16.19
N ARG A 284 -25.70 -7.38 -17.16
CA ARG A 284 -26.12 -5.97 -17.12
C ARG A 284 -27.10 -5.71 -15.98
N LYS A 285 -28.05 -6.61 -15.76
CA LYS A 285 -28.99 -6.53 -14.64
C LYS A 285 -28.24 -6.55 -13.31
N LEU A 286 -27.32 -7.52 -13.12
CA LEU A 286 -26.51 -7.60 -11.91
C LEU A 286 -25.67 -6.34 -11.70
N LEU A 287 -25.03 -5.79 -12.73
CA LEU A 287 -24.28 -4.52 -12.62
C LEU A 287 -25.19 -3.37 -12.18
N LYS A 288 -26.39 -3.25 -12.76
CA LYS A 288 -27.37 -2.21 -12.40
C LYS A 288 -27.86 -2.37 -10.96
N ASP A 289 -28.19 -3.58 -10.54
CA ASP A 289 -28.65 -3.89 -9.19
C ASP A 289 -27.54 -3.56 -8.17
N MET A 290 -26.30 -3.95 -8.47
CA MET A 290 -25.15 -3.65 -7.63
C MET A 290 -24.88 -2.15 -7.51
N LYS A 291 -25.03 -1.40 -8.60
CA LYS A 291 -24.84 0.05 -8.64
C LYS A 291 -25.90 0.78 -7.82
N SER A 292 -27.17 0.44 -8.03
CA SER A 292 -28.29 1.03 -7.27
C SER A 292 -28.16 0.77 -5.77
N TRP A 293 -27.74 -0.43 -5.39
CA TRP A 293 -27.41 -0.73 -4.00
C TRP A 293 -26.29 0.16 -3.49
N ALA A 294 -25.19 0.28 -4.24
CA ALA A 294 -24.01 1.03 -3.80
C ALA A 294 -24.32 2.52 -3.59
N GLU A 295 -25.06 3.14 -4.52
CA GLU A 295 -25.53 4.54 -4.43
C GLU A 295 -26.43 4.74 -3.20
N THR A 296 -27.32 3.80 -2.91
CA THR A 296 -28.20 3.87 -1.73
C THR A 296 -27.43 3.63 -0.43
N ALA A 297 -26.49 2.68 -0.44
CA ALA A 297 -25.72 2.27 0.72
C ALA A 297 -24.68 3.33 1.13
N GLN A 298 -24.19 4.16 0.21
CA GLN A 298 -23.34 5.31 0.55
C GLN A 298 -24.03 6.33 1.45
N ALA A 299 -25.33 6.52 1.28
CA ALA A 299 -26.12 7.44 2.10
C ALA A 299 -26.53 6.84 3.46
N ARG A 300 -26.13 5.60 3.76
CA ARG A 300 -26.49 4.87 4.98
C ARG A 300 -25.25 4.28 5.64
N LEU A 301 -25.36 3.96 6.92
CA LEU A 301 -24.32 3.19 7.61
C LEU A 301 -24.46 1.71 7.27
N ASP A 302 -23.42 1.14 6.65
CA ASP A 302 -23.29 -0.32 6.48
C ASP A 302 -23.04 -1.01 7.84
N ALA A 303 -23.19 -2.33 7.91
CA ALA A 303 -23.06 -3.08 9.15
C ALA A 303 -21.70 -2.87 9.84
N LYS A 304 -20.63 -2.82 9.03
CA LYS A 304 -19.26 -2.60 9.50
C LYS A 304 -19.08 -1.22 10.12
N THR A 305 -19.59 -0.18 9.48
CA THR A 305 -19.48 1.19 9.99
C THR A 305 -20.36 1.40 11.20
N LYS A 306 -21.57 0.82 11.24
CA LYS A 306 -22.42 0.84 12.45
C LYS A 306 -21.69 0.28 13.66
N GLU A 307 -21.02 -0.85 13.50
CA GLU A 307 -20.26 -1.48 14.59
C GLU A 307 -19.06 -0.62 15.01
N LEU A 308 -18.35 -0.02 14.05
CA LEU A 308 -17.27 0.92 14.33
C LEU A 308 -17.77 2.15 15.12
N ILE A 309 -18.86 2.77 14.69
CA ILE A 309 -19.46 3.93 15.36
C ILE A 309 -19.90 3.56 16.78
N ARG A 310 -20.57 2.43 16.95
CA ARG A 310 -20.93 1.89 18.27
C ARG A 310 -19.70 1.74 19.16
N TRP A 311 -18.61 1.18 18.62
CA TRP A 311 -17.36 1.03 19.36
C TRP A 311 -16.74 2.38 19.74
N LEU A 312 -16.75 3.36 18.84
CA LEU A 312 -16.23 4.71 19.08
C LEU A 312 -17.03 5.44 20.17
N HIS A 313 -18.36 5.36 20.15
CA HIS A 313 -19.17 5.92 21.24
C HIS A 313 -18.90 5.22 22.57
N ALA A 314 -18.69 3.91 22.59
CA ALA A 314 -18.43 3.19 23.83
C ALA A 314 -17.05 3.49 24.43
N HIS A 315 -16.02 3.73 23.61
CA HIS A 315 -14.62 3.83 24.07
C HIS A 315 -14.04 5.24 24.00
N ILE A 316 -14.40 6.01 22.98
CA ILE A 316 -13.84 7.34 22.72
C ILE A 316 -14.75 8.43 23.26
N LYS A 317 -16.07 8.26 23.15
CA LYS A 317 -17.07 9.24 23.62
C LYS A 317 -18.14 8.63 24.56
N PRO A 318 -17.75 7.92 25.64
CA PRO A 318 -18.70 7.25 26.53
C PRO A 318 -19.66 8.25 27.19
N GLY A 319 -20.96 7.95 27.13
CA GLY A 319 -22.00 8.82 27.70
C GLY A 319 -22.05 10.23 27.07
N GLY A 320 -21.52 10.40 25.85
CA GLY A 320 -21.44 11.69 25.17
C GLY A 320 -20.21 12.53 25.52
N ASN A 321 -19.40 12.10 26.50
CA ASN A 321 -18.22 12.82 26.95
C ASN A 321 -16.95 12.23 26.33
N TRP A 322 -16.04 13.08 25.89
CA TRP A 322 -14.76 12.65 25.34
C TRP A 322 -13.87 12.01 26.41
N SER A 323 -13.31 10.84 26.09
CA SER A 323 -12.25 10.22 26.88
C SER A 323 -10.85 10.73 26.49
N ASN A 324 -9.84 10.30 27.24
CA ASN A 324 -8.42 10.51 26.91
C ASN A 324 -7.82 9.37 26.10
N GLU A 325 -8.62 8.40 25.66
CA GLU A 325 -8.18 7.31 24.78
C GLU A 325 -8.03 7.83 23.35
N ARG A 326 -6.98 7.35 22.67
CA ARG A 326 -6.73 7.68 21.26
C ARG A 326 -6.93 6.47 20.36
N VAL A 327 -7.50 6.69 19.19
CA VAL A 327 -7.77 5.69 18.15
C VAL A 327 -7.13 6.10 16.83
N ILE A 328 -6.52 5.15 16.15
CA ILE A 328 -6.10 5.30 14.76
C ILE A 328 -6.96 4.34 13.94
N ILE A 329 -7.64 4.86 12.91
CA ILE A 329 -8.50 4.06 12.03
C ILE A 329 -7.78 3.89 10.72
N PHE A 330 -7.44 2.64 10.35
CA PHE A 330 -6.77 2.37 9.09
C PHE A 330 -7.76 2.05 7.97
N THR A 331 -7.65 2.75 6.85
CA THR A 331 -8.39 2.46 5.61
C THR A 331 -7.42 2.08 4.48
N GLU A 332 -7.86 1.20 3.57
CA GLU A 332 -7.05 0.84 2.39
C GLU A 332 -7.20 1.87 1.25
N TYR A 333 -8.36 2.51 1.15
CA TYR A 333 -8.71 3.38 0.03
C TYR A 333 -9.12 4.78 0.47
N ARG A 334 -8.69 5.79 -0.28
CA ARG A 334 -9.03 7.20 -0.07
C ARG A 334 -10.52 7.48 -0.11
N ALA A 335 -11.22 6.82 -1.04
CA ALA A 335 -12.67 6.86 -1.11
C ALA A 335 -13.36 6.39 0.20
N THR A 336 -12.80 5.35 0.85
CA THR A 336 -13.33 4.86 2.13
C THR A 336 -13.02 5.82 3.26
N GLN A 337 -11.82 6.42 3.27
CA GLN A 337 -11.46 7.42 4.27
C GLN A 337 -12.39 8.63 4.17
N ASN A 338 -12.55 9.22 2.99
CA ASN A 338 -13.38 10.40 2.77
C ASN A 338 -14.84 10.14 3.19
N TRP A 339 -15.41 9.02 2.76
CA TRP A 339 -16.77 8.63 3.16
C TRP A 339 -16.90 8.44 4.69
N LEU A 340 -15.91 7.82 5.32
CA LEU A 340 -15.91 7.65 6.78
C LEU A 340 -15.81 8.99 7.51
N LEU A 341 -15.13 10.00 6.96
CA LEU A 341 -15.06 11.34 7.56
C LEU A 341 -16.43 12.01 7.58
N GLU A 342 -17.19 11.91 6.50
CA GLU A 342 -18.57 12.43 6.42
C GLU A 342 -19.46 11.76 7.46
N ILE A 343 -19.35 10.44 7.60
CA ILE A 343 -20.07 9.67 8.62
C ILE A 343 -19.68 10.10 10.04
N LEU A 344 -18.38 10.19 10.32
CA LEU A 344 -17.89 10.61 11.65
C LEU A 344 -18.35 12.04 11.98
N ALA A 345 -18.46 12.92 10.99
CA ALA A 345 -19.01 14.25 11.16
C ALA A 345 -20.51 14.19 11.51
N ALA A 346 -21.29 13.39 10.77
CA ALA A 346 -22.72 13.20 11.03
C ALA A 346 -23.00 12.63 12.44
N GLU A 347 -22.13 11.73 12.92
CA GLU A 347 -22.19 11.12 14.26
C GLU A 347 -21.59 12.02 15.37
N GLN A 348 -21.25 13.28 15.07
CA GLN A 348 -20.68 14.25 16.01
C GLN A 348 -19.39 13.76 16.69
N LEU A 349 -18.59 13.00 15.95
CA LEU A 349 -17.28 12.48 16.36
C LEU A 349 -16.11 13.33 15.82
N THR A 350 -16.38 14.54 15.33
CA THR A 350 -15.39 15.51 14.82
C THR A 350 -15.19 16.75 15.68
N GLY A 351 -16.06 16.98 16.67
CA GLY A 351 -16.13 18.25 17.40
C GLY A 351 -14.83 18.64 18.10
N GLY A 352 -14.44 19.91 17.99
CA GLY A 352 -13.27 20.49 18.67
C GLY A 352 -11.91 20.13 18.06
N ASN A 353 -11.83 19.98 16.73
CA ASN A 353 -10.61 19.57 15.99
C ASN A 353 -10.03 18.24 16.47
N ARG A 354 -10.92 17.35 16.91
CA ARG A 354 -10.58 16.06 17.53
C ARG A 354 -10.34 14.93 16.52
N LEU A 355 -10.61 15.19 15.24
CA LEU A 355 -10.37 14.27 14.14
C LEU A 355 -9.33 14.90 13.19
N LEU A 356 -8.19 14.24 13.02
CA LEU A 356 -7.19 14.63 12.01
C LEU A 356 -7.07 13.53 10.95
N THR A 357 -6.78 13.88 9.71
CA THR A 357 -6.64 12.89 8.63
C THR A 357 -5.21 12.78 8.18
N MET A 358 -4.77 11.58 7.82
CA MET A 358 -3.47 11.41 7.19
C MET A 358 -3.58 10.50 5.97
N TYR A 359 -3.02 10.96 4.85
CA TYR A 359 -3.15 10.31 3.55
C TYR A 359 -1.89 10.56 2.70
N GLY A 360 -1.67 9.76 1.66
CA GLY A 360 -0.57 9.90 0.72
C GLY A 360 -0.72 11.15 -0.15
N GLY A 361 0.38 11.82 -0.46
CA GLY A 361 0.35 13.10 -1.18
C GLY A 361 0.08 14.35 -0.32
N MET A 362 -0.23 14.19 0.98
CA MET A 362 -0.25 15.31 1.93
C MET A 362 1.12 16.00 2.03
N LYS A 363 1.14 17.32 2.23
CA LYS A 363 2.39 18.08 2.45
C LYS A 363 3.12 17.53 3.68
N SER A 364 4.46 17.54 3.59
CA SER A 364 5.28 17.02 4.68
C SER A 364 5.10 17.80 5.98
N GLU A 365 4.90 19.12 5.90
CA GLU A 365 4.68 19.99 7.07
C GLU A 365 3.39 19.61 7.78
N ASP A 366 2.25 19.61 7.08
CA ASP A 366 0.94 19.19 7.62
C ASP A 366 1.00 17.80 8.29
N ARG A 367 1.73 16.86 7.67
CA ARG A 367 1.91 15.50 8.19
C ARG A 367 2.68 15.49 9.51
N GLU A 368 3.74 16.27 9.62
CA GLU A 368 4.51 16.38 10.87
C GLU A 368 3.71 17.09 11.96
N ASP A 369 2.91 18.10 11.62
CA ASP A 369 2.01 18.77 12.56
C ASP A 369 0.98 17.80 13.14
N ILE A 370 0.38 16.95 12.30
CA ILE A 370 -0.58 15.92 12.74
C ILE A 370 0.10 14.91 13.67
N LYS A 371 1.32 14.45 13.33
CA LYS A 371 2.09 13.54 14.19
C LYS A 371 2.41 14.18 15.53
N ALA A 372 2.88 15.43 15.53
CA ALA A 372 3.21 16.17 16.74
C ALA A 372 1.98 16.35 17.63
N ALA A 373 0.84 16.74 17.05
CA ALA A 373 -0.42 16.86 17.76
C ALA A 373 -0.84 15.52 18.41
N PHE A 374 -0.72 14.41 17.69
CA PHE A 374 -1.10 13.09 18.20
C PHE A 374 -0.12 12.49 19.20
N GLN A 375 1.14 12.94 19.25
CA GLN A 375 2.13 12.45 20.23
C GLN A 375 2.12 13.26 21.52
N THR A 376 1.69 14.53 21.45
CA THR A 376 1.57 15.44 22.59
C THR A 376 0.54 14.91 23.60
N SER A 377 0.72 15.20 24.90
CA SER A 377 -0.23 14.76 25.95
C SER A 377 -1.68 15.15 25.58
N PRO A 378 -2.69 14.28 25.84
CA PRO A 378 -4.11 14.63 25.66
C PRO A 378 -4.54 15.92 26.37
N ASP A 379 -3.85 16.29 27.45
CA ASP A 379 -4.11 17.53 28.21
C ASP A 379 -3.67 18.79 27.44
N LEU A 380 -2.74 18.66 26.50
CA LEU A 380 -2.18 19.74 25.69
C LEU A 380 -2.68 19.70 24.24
N SER A 381 -2.96 18.51 23.71
CA SER A 381 -3.56 18.33 22.38
C SER A 381 -4.72 17.34 22.47
N PRO A 382 -5.98 17.81 22.36
CA PRO A 382 -7.15 17.01 22.66
C PRO A 382 -7.54 16.05 21.52
N VAL A 383 -6.65 15.72 20.58
CA VAL A 383 -6.94 14.88 19.40
C VAL A 383 -7.08 13.40 19.81
N PRO A 384 -8.30 12.82 19.84
CA PRO A 384 -8.52 11.40 20.05
C PRO A 384 -8.30 10.55 18.80
N ALA A 385 -8.57 11.04 17.59
CA ALA A 385 -8.75 10.15 16.44
C ALA A 385 -7.99 10.58 15.18
N ILE A 386 -7.35 9.60 14.52
CA ILE A 386 -6.75 9.79 13.20
C ILE A 386 -7.17 8.68 12.24
N PRO A 387 -8.00 8.96 11.23
CA PRO A 387 -8.12 8.11 10.07
C PRO A 387 -6.84 8.23 9.24
N GLY A 388 -6.11 7.13 9.08
CA GLY A 388 -4.88 7.05 8.31
C GLY A 388 -4.93 5.91 7.29
N GLU A 389 -4.22 6.02 6.17
CA GLU A 389 -4.14 4.91 5.21
C GLU A 389 -3.06 3.88 5.55
N HIS A 390 -3.20 2.66 5.02
CA HIS A 390 -2.28 1.54 5.28
C HIS A 390 -0.81 1.86 4.91
N ALA A 391 -0.56 2.72 3.91
CA ALA A 391 0.78 3.16 3.50
C ALA A 391 1.56 3.91 4.59
N LEU A 392 0.91 4.31 5.70
CA LEU A 392 1.53 5.05 6.79
C LEU A 392 1.94 4.14 7.95
N ARG A 393 1.58 2.86 7.90
CA ARG A 393 1.68 1.90 9.02
C ARG A 393 3.11 1.64 9.50
N SER A 394 4.12 1.73 8.64
CA SER A 394 5.53 1.55 9.01
C SER A 394 6.20 2.83 9.52
N ARG A 395 5.57 4.00 9.30
CA ARG A 395 6.13 5.33 9.60
C ARG A 395 5.59 5.97 10.88
N TRP A 396 4.73 5.28 11.62
CA TRP A 396 4.22 5.71 12.93
C TRP A 396 5.18 5.31 14.06
N PRO A 397 5.76 6.26 14.81
CA PRO A 397 6.53 5.95 16.00
C PRO A 397 5.62 5.33 17.06
N THR A 398 5.96 4.16 17.58
CA THR A 398 5.23 3.54 18.71
C THR A 398 5.62 4.15 20.07
N HIS A 399 6.16 5.37 20.07
CA HIS A 399 6.62 6.07 21.26
C HIS A 399 5.65 7.20 21.55
N GLY A 400 4.73 6.93 22.46
CA GLY A 400 3.76 7.86 23.03
C GLY A 400 3.26 7.29 24.36
N PRO A 401 2.71 8.12 25.26
CA PRO A 401 2.34 7.71 26.62
C PRO A 401 1.39 6.49 26.62
N PRO A 402 1.33 5.73 27.73
CA PRO A 402 0.82 4.34 27.81
C PRO A 402 -0.66 4.10 27.45
N ARG A 403 -1.38 5.10 26.92
CA ARG A 403 -2.83 5.09 26.67
C ARG A 403 -3.24 5.10 25.18
N ALA A 404 -2.31 4.83 24.25
CA ALA A 404 -2.66 4.62 22.85
C ALA A 404 -3.08 3.16 22.62
N ARG A 405 -4.38 2.89 22.51
CA ARG A 405 -4.88 1.58 22.08
C ARG A 405 -4.95 1.53 20.56
N LEU A 406 -4.05 0.76 19.94
CA LEU A 406 -4.20 0.41 18.52
C LEU A 406 -5.42 -0.52 18.36
N GLY A 407 -6.54 0.03 17.91
CA GLY A 407 -7.62 -0.73 17.29
C GLY A 407 -7.11 -1.31 15.97
N TYR A 408 -7.15 -2.63 15.83
CA TYR A 408 -6.62 -3.34 14.67
C TYR A 408 -7.76 -4.03 13.94
N THR A 409 -8.34 -3.38 12.94
CA THR A 409 -9.21 -4.03 11.96
C THR A 409 -8.32 -4.63 10.87
N ARG A 410 -7.91 -5.88 11.07
CA ARG A 410 -7.38 -6.69 9.96
C ARG A 410 -8.60 -7.27 9.26
N THR A 411 -8.98 -6.72 8.11
CA THR A 411 -9.83 -7.45 7.17
C THR A 411 -9.05 -8.70 6.80
N ILE A 412 -9.52 -9.85 7.29
CA ILE A 412 -9.02 -11.15 6.85
C ILE A 412 -9.34 -11.23 5.35
N ARG A 413 -8.30 -11.39 4.54
CA ARG A 413 -8.36 -11.44 3.07
C ARG A 413 -9.14 -12.64 2.55
#